data_AF-A0A7J8NFX8-F1
#
_entry.id   AF-A0A7J8NFX8-F1
#
_cell.length_a   1.000
_cell.length_b   1.000
_cell.length_c   1.000
_cell.angle_alpha   90.00
_cell.angle_beta   90.00
_cell.angle_gamma   90.00
#
_symmetry.space_group_name_H-M   'P 1'
#
loop_
_entity.id
_entity.type
_entity.pdbx_description
1 polymer ?
#
loop_
_entity_poly.entity_id
_entity_poly.type
_entity_poly.pdbx_seq_one_letter_code
_entity_poly.pdbx_strand_id
1 'polypeptide(L)'
;MGNIFSISLSLDPISTRCWDCATGQASYICNLEDNLHALQTEVAGLKELRSDLMSRVRIAEDEQQLKRLNQVEGWLSRAETLINDADQLIVQSPQHVENLCMGGCCSTHPRSSIKFGKQIAKKLQEVKDQKENGDFSDVASKPPLPSATERPSEPTVGLKSNFNKVWSCLQKEQVGIIGIYGLGGVGKTSLLNQINNKFHDTTHDYHVIWAVASQDRPIER
;
A
#
# COMPACT_ATOMS: atom_id res chain seq x y z
N MET A 1 -36.22 -74.84 -6.59
CA MET A 1 -35.68 -73.92 -7.60
C MET A 1 -36.45 -72.61 -7.49
N GLY A 2 -35.79 -71.54 -7.05
CA GLY A 2 -36.36 -70.19 -7.03
C GLY A 2 -35.18 -69.23 -7.06
N ASN A 3 -34.82 -68.78 -8.26
CA ASN A 3 -33.60 -68.01 -8.49
C ASN A 3 -33.85 -66.53 -8.21
N ILE A 4 -32.88 -65.93 -7.53
CA ILE A 4 -32.83 -64.53 -7.11
C ILE A 4 -32.42 -63.71 -8.35
N PHE A 5 -33.19 -62.68 -8.70
CA PHE A 5 -32.68 -61.61 -9.57
C PHE A 5 -32.35 -60.41 -8.70
N SER A 6 -31.10 -60.36 -8.24
CA SER A 6 -30.48 -59.16 -7.71
C SER A 6 -30.20 -58.22 -8.88
N ILE A 7 -30.92 -57.10 -8.96
CA ILE A 7 -30.59 -56.03 -9.88
C ILE A 7 -29.34 -55.33 -9.33
N SER A 8 -28.17 -55.69 -9.85
CA SER A 8 -26.95 -54.92 -9.66
C SER A 8 -27.07 -53.64 -10.50
N LEU A 9 -27.37 -52.50 -9.86
CA LEU A 9 -27.25 -51.19 -10.47
C LEU A 9 -25.75 -50.90 -10.67
N SER A 10 -25.26 -51.05 -11.91
CA SER A 10 -23.93 -50.57 -12.28
C SER A 10 -23.92 -49.04 -12.20
N LEU A 11 -23.14 -48.46 -11.29
CA LEU A 11 -22.86 -47.03 -11.33
C LEU A 11 -21.98 -46.74 -12.57
N ASP A 12 -22.60 -46.19 -13.61
CA ASP A 12 -21.88 -45.75 -14.80
C ASP A 12 -20.90 -44.60 -14.49
N PRO A 13 -19.80 -44.44 -15.25
CA PRO A 13 -18.84 -43.33 -15.12
C PRO A 13 -19.49 -41.94 -15.24
N ILE A 14 -20.65 -41.83 -15.89
CA ILE A 14 -21.45 -40.60 -15.97
C ILE A 14 -22.17 -40.34 -14.63
N SER A 15 -22.67 -41.39 -13.98
CA SER A 15 -23.29 -41.30 -12.65
C SER A 15 -22.25 -40.85 -11.63
N THR A 16 -21.09 -41.49 -11.57
CA THR A 16 -19.99 -41.11 -10.67
C THR A 16 -19.55 -39.66 -10.91
N ARG A 17 -19.37 -39.22 -12.16
CA ARG A 17 -18.99 -37.84 -12.47
C ARG A 17 -20.07 -36.80 -12.12
N CYS A 18 -21.35 -37.15 -12.24
CA CYS A 18 -22.46 -36.32 -11.80
C CYS A 18 -22.55 -36.24 -10.26
N TRP A 19 -22.29 -37.36 -9.57
CA TRP A 19 -22.18 -37.40 -8.11
C TRP A 19 -21.00 -36.56 -7.63
N ASP A 20 -19.83 -36.66 -8.25
CA ASP A 20 -18.65 -35.84 -7.92
C ASP A 20 -18.91 -34.34 -8.14
N CYS A 21 -19.67 -34.00 -9.18
CA CYS A 21 -20.06 -32.63 -9.44
C CYS A 21 -21.11 -32.12 -8.44
N ALA A 22 -22.05 -32.97 -8.02
CA ALA A 22 -23.07 -32.63 -7.03
C ALA A 22 -22.49 -32.53 -5.61
N THR A 23 -21.56 -33.43 -5.23
CA THR A 23 -20.86 -33.40 -3.94
C THR A 23 -19.98 -32.16 -3.82
N GLY A 24 -19.29 -31.77 -4.91
CA GLY A 24 -18.50 -30.54 -4.95
C GLY A 24 -19.32 -29.25 -4.88
N GLN A 25 -20.59 -29.25 -5.29
CA GLN A 25 -21.49 -28.09 -5.07
C GLN A 25 -22.10 -28.10 -3.68
N ALA A 26 -22.49 -29.27 -3.17
CA ALA A 26 -23.07 -29.43 -1.84
C ALA A 26 -22.09 -29.06 -0.72
N SER A 27 -20.78 -29.25 -0.93
CA SER A 27 -19.75 -28.86 0.04
C SER A 27 -19.77 -27.37 0.37
N TYR A 28 -20.10 -26.49 -0.58
CA TYR A 28 -20.23 -25.05 -0.32
C TYR A 28 -21.42 -24.69 0.57
N ILE A 29 -22.48 -25.52 0.56
CA ILE A 29 -23.63 -25.36 1.46
C ILE A 29 -23.27 -25.90 2.84
N CYS A 30 -22.80 -27.16 2.90
CA CYS A 30 -22.44 -27.83 4.15
C CYS A 30 -21.38 -27.05 4.96
N ASN A 31 -20.41 -26.45 4.27
CA ASN A 31 -19.31 -25.73 4.91
C ASN A 31 -19.59 -24.22 5.01
N LEU A 32 -20.82 -23.74 4.71
CA LEU A 32 -21.11 -22.31 4.68
C LEU A 32 -20.92 -21.66 6.05
N GLU A 33 -21.49 -22.25 7.10
CA GLU A 33 -21.39 -21.74 8.47
C GLU A 33 -19.94 -21.77 8.98
N ASP A 34 -19.23 -22.87 8.76
CA ASP A 34 -17.83 -23.01 9.16
C ASP A 34 -16.93 -22.00 8.45
N ASN A 35 -17.09 -21.85 7.12
CA ASN A 35 -16.32 -20.88 6.34
C ASN A 35 -16.66 -19.44 6.73
N LEU A 36 -17.91 -19.16 7.12
CA LEU A 36 -18.33 -17.85 7.60
C LEU A 36 -17.66 -17.53 8.95
N HIS A 37 -17.65 -18.46 9.89
CA HIS A 37 -16.96 -18.30 11.18
C HIS A 37 -15.45 -18.10 10.96
N ALA A 38 -14.85 -18.89 10.07
CA ALA A 38 -13.45 -18.72 9.69
C ALA A 38 -13.20 -17.34 9.07
N LEU A 39 -14.06 -16.86 8.16
CA LEU A 39 -13.95 -15.55 7.55
C LEU A 39 -14.01 -14.42 8.60
N GLN A 40 -14.96 -14.48 9.54
CA GLN A 40 -15.05 -13.51 10.63
C GLN A 40 -13.75 -13.45 11.45
N THR A 41 -13.19 -14.62 11.76
CA THR A 41 -11.94 -14.74 12.53
C THR A 41 -10.76 -14.16 11.75
N GLU A 42 -10.62 -14.52 10.48
CA GLU A 42 -9.52 -14.04 9.65
C GLU A 42 -9.60 -12.54 9.36
N VAL A 43 -10.81 -12.00 9.16
CA VAL A 43 -11.04 -10.56 8.98
C VAL A 43 -10.68 -9.79 10.25
N ALA A 44 -11.02 -10.31 11.43
CA ALA A 44 -10.62 -9.70 12.70
C ALA A 44 -9.09 -9.62 12.81
N GLY A 45 -8.37 -10.71 12.51
CA GLY A 45 -6.92 -10.71 12.50
C GLY A 45 -6.31 -9.78 11.43
N LEU A 46 -6.94 -9.64 10.26
CA LEU A 46 -6.50 -8.68 9.23
C LEU A 46 -6.69 -7.23 9.69
N LYS A 47 -7.77 -6.91 10.42
CA LYS A 47 -8.01 -5.59 11.02
C LYS A 47 -6.92 -5.24 12.04
N GLU A 48 -6.56 -6.18 12.91
CA GLU A 48 -5.47 -6.03 13.89
C GLU A 48 -4.14 -5.76 13.19
N LEU A 49 -3.75 -6.64 12.24
CA LEU A 49 -2.50 -6.50 11.50
C LEU A 49 -2.41 -5.16 10.76
N ARG A 50 -3.50 -4.73 10.13
CA ARG A 50 -3.58 -3.44 9.45
C ARG A 50 -3.39 -2.29 10.44
N SER A 51 -4.05 -2.34 11.60
CA SER A 51 -3.94 -1.32 12.65
C SER A 51 -2.50 -1.19 13.14
N ASP A 52 -1.84 -2.31 13.43
CA ASP A 52 -0.45 -2.34 13.89
C ASP A 52 0.52 -1.79 12.84
N LEU A 53 0.36 -2.19 11.58
CA LEU A 53 1.16 -1.69 10.48
C LEU A 53 0.96 -0.18 10.28
N MET A 54 -0.28 0.30 10.37
CA MET A 54 -0.60 1.72 10.26
C MET A 54 0.00 2.53 11.43
N SER A 55 0.03 1.96 12.63
CA SER A 55 0.72 2.56 13.79
C SER A 55 2.21 2.73 13.53
N ARG A 56 2.89 1.68 13.06
CA ARG A 56 4.33 1.74 12.71
C ARG A 56 4.62 2.79 11.65
N VAL A 57 3.76 2.91 10.65
CA VAL A 57 3.88 3.92 9.59
C VAL A 57 3.74 5.33 10.15
N ARG A 58 2.77 5.59 11.04
CA ARG A 58 2.61 6.90 11.70
C ARG A 58 3.85 7.28 12.49
N ILE A 59 4.41 6.36 13.27
CA ILE A 59 5.67 6.60 14.00
C ILE A 59 6.80 6.99 13.03
N ALA A 60 6.93 6.25 11.91
CA ALA A 60 7.96 6.53 10.93
C ALA A 60 7.78 7.88 10.21
N GLU A 61 6.54 8.27 9.89
CA GLU A 61 6.24 9.54 9.22
C GLU A 61 6.34 10.73 10.18
N ASP A 62 5.69 10.65 11.34
CA ASP A 62 5.52 11.76 12.27
C ASP A 62 6.79 12.02 13.10
N GLU A 63 7.39 10.97 13.66
CA GLU A 63 8.55 11.11 14.55
C GLU A 63 9.87 11.07 13.79
N GLN A 64 9.97 10.23 12.76
CA GLN A 64 11.24 9.98 12.05
C GLN A 64 11.35 10.73 10.71
N GLN A 65 10.28 11.41 10.28
CA GLN A 65 10.23 12.17 9.01
C GLN A 65 10.60 11.29 7.80
N LEU A 66 10.29 9.99 7.88
CA LEU A 66 10.49 9.04 6.79
C LEU A 66 9.29 9.05 5.87
N LYS A 67 9.51 8.60 4.64
CA LYS A 67 8.46 8.41 3.65
C LYS A 67 8.06 6.94 3.62
N ARG A 68 6.77 6.68 3.87
CA ARG A 68 6.15 5.35 3.72
C ARG A 68 6.49 4.72 2.38
N LEU A 69 6.73 3.41 2.40
CA LEU A 69 6.98 2.64 1.19
C LEU A 69 5.70 2.46 0.37
N ASN A 70 5.82 2.54 -0.96
CA ASN A 70 4.68 2.36 -1.86
C ASN A 70 4.03 0.96 -1.72
N GLN A 71 4.82 -0.07 -1.43
CA GLN A 71 4.31 -1.43 -1.21
C GLN A 71 3.42 -1.51 0.03
N VAL A 72 3.80 -0.80 1.10
CA VAL A 72 3.05 -0.72 2.36
C VAL A 72 1.74 0.04 2.14
N GLU A 73 1.79 1.17 1.43
CA GLU A 73 0.58 1.94 1.05
C GLU A 73 -0.40 1.07 0.27
N GLY A 74 0.09 0.39 -0.78
CA GLY A 74 -0.74 -0.48 -1.60
C GLY A 74 -1.32 -1.65 -0.80
N TRP A 75 -0.55 -2.22 0.14
CA TRP A 75 -1.04 -3.29 1.00
C TRP A 75 -2.13 -2.79 1.95
N LEU A 76 -1.94 -1.65 2.62
CA LEU A 76 -2.92 -1.05 3.53
C LEU A 76 -4.24 -0.74 2.81
N SER A 77 -4.16 -0.21 1.59
CA SER A 77 -5.33 0.08 0.74
C SER A 77 -6.09 -1.19 0.37
N ARG A 78 -5.38 -2.23 -0.12
CA ARG A 78 -6.01 -3.52 -0.45
C ARG A 78 -6.63 -4.20 0.77
N ALA A 79 -5.96 -4.15 1.91
CA ALA A 79 -6.48 -4.70 3.17
C ALA A 79 -7.79 -4.02 3.58
N GLU A 80 -7.86 -2.69 3.52
CA GLU A 80 -9.08 -1.93 3.82
C GLU A 80 -10.23 -2.31 2.88
N THR A 81 -9.99 -2.40 1.57
CA THR A 81 -11.02 -2.84 0.61
C THR A 81 -11.50 -4.26 0.90
N LEU A 82 -10.57 -5.19 1.15
CA LEU A 82 -10.90 -6.58 1.47
C LEU A 82 -11.73 -6.70 2.76
N ILE A 83 -11.37 -5.95 3.80
CA ILE A 83 -12.11 -5.87 5.07
C ILE A 83 -13.55 -5.41 4.81
N ASN A 84 -13.72 -4.30 4.09
CA ASN A 84 -15.05 -3.73 3.84
C ASN A 84 -15.94 -4.68 3.03
N ASP A 85 -15.40 -5.29 1.99
CA ASP A 85 -16.14 -6.29 1.20
C ASP A 85 -16.51 -7.52 2.04
N ALA A 86 -15.60 -8.00 2.90
CA ALA A 86 -15.85 -9.17 3.73
C ALA A 86 -16.90 -8.87 4.82
N ASP A 87 -16.83 -7.70 5.45
CA ASP A 87 -17.84 -7.23 6.39
C ASP A 87 -19.22 -7.13 5.73
N GLN A 88 -19.29 -6.65 4.47
CA GLN A 88 -20.54 -6.63 3.72
C GLN A 88 -21.14 -8.04 3.51
N LEU A 89 -20.29 -9.03 3.17
CA LEU A 89 -20.73 -10.42 3.03
C LEU A 89 -21.19 -11.01 4.38
N ILE A 90 -20.47 -10.70 5.47
CA ILE A 90 -20.84 -11.14 6.82
C ILE A 90 -22.21 -10.58 7.20
N VAL A 91 -22.49 -9.31 6.90
CA VAL A 91 -23.80 -8.68 7.15
C VAL A 91 -24.93 -9.34 6.35
N GLN A 92 -24.67 -9.81 5.12
CA GLN A 92 -25.65 -10.51 4.29
C GLN A 92 -25.87 -11.98 4.70
N SER A 93 -24.95 -12.55 5.47
CA SER A 93 -24.94 -13.98 5.79
C SER A 93 -26.19 -14.52 6.50
N PRO A 94 -26.89 -13.80 7.41
CA PRO A 94 -28.07 -14.35 8.09
C PRO A 94 -29.16 -14.81 7.12
N GLN A 95 -29.38 -14.05 6.03
CA GLN A 95 -30.37 -14.40 5.00
C GLN A 95 -30.06 -15.72 4.29
N HIS A 96 -28.80 -16.14 4.25
CA HIS A 96 -28.37 -17.38 3.62
C HIS A 96 -28.28 -18.54 4.61
N VAL A 97 -27.85 -18.27 5.84
CA VAL A 97 -27.74 -19.27 6.92
C VAL A 97 -29.13 -19.70 7.41
N GLU A 98 -30.08 -18.77 7.57
CA GLU A 98 -31.46 -19.09 7.96
C GLU A 98 -32.20 -19.96 6.93
N ASN A 99 -31.74 -19.94 5.67
CA ASN A 99 -32.28 -20.76 4.60
C ASN A 99 -31.72 -22.19 4.60
N LEU A 100 -30.85 -22.55 5.54
CA LEU A 100 -30.34 -23.91 5.71
C LEU A 100 -31.28 -24.75 6.58
N CYS A 101 -31.41 -26.03 6.25
CA CYS A 101 -32.11 -26.99 7.09
C CYS A 101 -31.24 -27.43 8.28
N MET A 102 -31.84 -28.08 9.28
CA MET A 102 -31.07 -28.67 10.38
C MET A 102 -29.95 -29.57 9.85
N GLY A 103 -28.72 -29.28 10.25
CA GLY A 103 -27.50 -29.96 9.80
C GLY A 103 -26.76 -29.28 8.62
N GLY A 104 -27.17 -28.09 8.17
CA GLY A 104 -26.36 -27.20 7.32
C GLY A 104 -26.12 -27.66 5.88
N CYS A 105 -26.48 -28.89 5.52
CA CYS A 105 -26.19 -29.48 4.20
C CYS A 105 -27.34 -29.39 3.18
N CYS A 106 -28.49 -28.85 3.57
CA CYS A 106 -29.66 -28.68 2.72
C CYS A 106 -30.14 -27.23 2.80
N SER A 107 -30.66 -26.67 1.70
CA SER A 107 -31.19 -25.31 1.68
C SER A 107 -32.51 -25.22 0.92
N THR A 108 -33.38 -24.30 1.36
CA THR A 108 -34.61 -23.93 0.64
C THR A 108 -34.32 -23.29 -0.73
N HIS A 109 -33.12 -22.71 -0.90
CA HIS A 109 -32.67 -22.07 -2.14
C HIS A 109 -31.25 -22.52 -2.56
N PRO A 110 -31.05 -23.80 -2.97
CA PRO A 110 -29.72 -24.39 -3.13
C PRO A 110 -28.79 -23.61 -4.06
N ARG A 111 -29.29 -23.13 -5.20
CA ARG A 111 -28.47 -22.35 -6.17
C ARG A 111 -27.93 -21.05 -5.56
N SER A 112 -28.75 -20.37 -4.76
CA SER A 112 -28.37 -19.13 -4.09
C SER A 112 -27.32 -19.39 -3.00
N SER A 113 -27.57 -20.41 -2.17
CA SER A 113 -26.66 -20.79 -1.08
C SER A 113 -25.32 -21.30 -1.58
N ILE A 114 -25.28 -22.07 -2.68
CA ILE A 114 -24.03 -22.46 -3.36
C ILE A 114 -23.26 -21.24 -3.84
N LYS A 115 -23.94 -20.28 -4.49
CA LYS A 115 -23.30 -19.07 -5.01
C LYS A 115 -22.70 -18.25 -3.85
N PHE A 116 -23.44 -18.10 -2.77
CA PHE A 116 -22.99 -17.38 -1.58
C PHE A 116 -21.85 -18.11 -0.86
N GLY A 117 -21.94 -19.43 -0.67
CA GLY A 117 -20.86 -20.25 -0.10
C GLY A 117 -19.56 -20.17 -0.91
N LYS A 118 -19.64 -20.11 -2.24
CA LYS A 118 -18.47 -19.83 -3.09
C LYS A 118 -17.88 -18.44 -2.86
N GLN A 119 -18.71 -17.42 -2.67
CA GLN A 119 -18.25 -16.06 -2.37
C GLN A 119 -17.52 -16.01 -1.02
N ILE A 120 -18.10 -16.63 0.02
CA ILE A 120 -17.48 -16.72 1.35
C ILE A 120 -16.15 -17.47 1.28
N ALA A 121 -16.12 -18.66 0.66
CA ALA A 121 -14.90 -19.45 0.53
C ALA A 121 -13.80 -18.70 -0.25
N LYS A 122 -14.16 -18.02 -1.34
CA LYS A 122 -13.23 -17.20 -2.11
C LYS A 122 -12.69 -16.04 -1.27
N LYS A 123 -13.56 -15.31 -0.58
CA LYS A 123 -13.17 -14.16 0.24
C LYS A 123 -12.29 -14.57 1.42
N LEU A 124 -12.58 -15.72 2.04
CA LEU A 124 -11.77 -16.30 3.09
C LEU A 124 -10.33 -16.55 2.60
N GLN A 125 -10.17 -17.09 1.39
CA GLN A 125 -8.84 -17.29 0.82
C GLN A 125 -8.13 -15.96 0.55
N GLU A 126 -8.82 -14.98 -0.05
CA GLU A 126 -8.25 -13.65 -0.31
C GLU A 126 -7.76 -12.96 0.98
N VAL A 127 -8.51 -13.10 2.09
CA VAL A 127 -8.11 -12.54 3.39
C VAL A 127 -6.88 -13.26 3.95
N LYS A 128 -6.82 -14.59 3.86
CA LYS A 128 -5.64 -15.36 4.29
C LYS A 128 -4.40 -14.97 3.51
N ASP A 129 -4.49 -14.93 2.18
CA ASP A 129 -3.39 -14.54 1.30
C ASP A 129 -2.92 -13.10 1.62
N GLN A 130 -3.85 -12.18 1.88
CA GLN A 130 -3.50 -10.81 2.24
C GLN A 130 -2.75 -10.73 3.57
N LYS A 131 -3.13 -11.53 4.58
CA LYS A 131 -2.43 -11.60 5.87
C LYS A 131 -1.02 -12.16 5.73
N GLU A 132 -0.84 -13.23 4.95
CA GLU A 132 0.48 -13.81 4.70
C GLU A 132 1.45 -12.81 4.05
N ASN A 133 0.92 -11.93 3.19
CA ASN A 133 1.70 -10.88 2.53
C ASN A 133 1.84 -9.59 3.36
N GLY A 134 1.41 -9.59 4.63
CA GLY A 134 1.37 -8.40 5.49
C GLY A 134 2.57 -8.22 6.42
N ASP A 135 3.59 -9.08 6.32
CA ASP A 135 4.81 -8.95 7.10
C ASP A 135 5.82 -8.02 6.40
N PHE A 136 6.03 -6.84 7.00
CA PHE A 136 6.97 -5.83 6.53
C PHE A 136 8.04 -5.60 7.58
N SER A 137 9.31 -5.85 7.25
CA SER A 137 10.46 -5.48 8.10
C SER A 137 10.55 -3.97 8.25
N ASP A 138 10.49 -3.27 7.12
CA ASP A 138 10.58 -1.82 7.01
C ASP A 138 9.28 -1.26 6.44
N VAL A 139 8.77 -0.20 7.06
CA VAL A 139 7.50 0.43 6.66
C VAL A 139 7.68 1.73 5.89
N ALA A 140 8.85 2.33 6.04
CA ALA A 140 9.21 3.62 5.48
C ALA A 140 10.71 3.69 5.21
N SER A 141 11.12 4.62 4.36
CA SER A 141 12.51 4.89 4.03
C SER A 141 12.78 6.38 4.03
N LYS A 142 14.05 6.78 4.12
CA LYS A 142 14.40 8.20 4.00
C LYS A 142 13.89 8.72 2.67
N PRO A 143 13.11 9.82 2.64
CA PRO A 143 12.72 10.43 1.39
C PRO A 143 14.00 10.81 0.61
N PRO A 144 13.93 10.82 -0.74
CA PRO A 144 15.01 11.37 -1.54
C PRO A 144 15.34 12.76 -1.01
N LEU A 145 16.63 13.04 -0.82
CA LEU A 145 17.10 14.36 -0.42
C LEU A 145 16.45 15.40 -1.36
N PRO A 146 15.92 16.53 -0.83
CA PRO A 146 15.45 17.59 -1.69
C PRO A 146 16.62 18.07 -2.56
N SER A 147 16.65 17.62 -3.80
CA SER A 147 17.59 18.12 -4.81
C SER A 147 17.27 19.60 -5.04
N ALA A 148 18.32 20.40 -5.21
CA ALA A 148 18.17 21.80 -5.59
C ALA A 148 17.24 21.89 -6.81
N THR A 149 16.21 22.74 -6.81
CA THR A 149 15.35 22.91 -7.99
C THR A 149 16.07 23.79 -9.01
N GLU A 150 16.05 23.42 -10.30
CA GLU A 150 16.66 24.25 -11.35
C GLU A 150 16.11 25.68 -11.31
N ARG A 151 17.01 26.66 -11.36
CA ARG A 151 16.71 28.09 -11.37
C ARG A 151 17.04 28.71 -12.73
N PRO A 152 16.36 29.80 -13.11
CA PRO A 152 16.71 30.54 -14.32
C PRO A 152 18.19 30.95 -14.31
N SER A 153 18.92 30.46 -15.30
CA SER A 153 20.33 30.78 -15.50
C SER A 153 20.53 31.23 -16.94
N GLU A 154 20.87 32.51 -17.13
CA GLU A 154 21.33 33.01 -18.42
C GLU A 154 22.82 32.71 -18.62
N PRO A 155 23.30 32.57 -19.87
CA PRO A 155 24.73 32.44 -20.16
C PRO A 155 25.48 33.71 -19.71
N THR A 156 26.13 33.66 -18.55
CA THR A 156 26.94 34.79 -18.07
C THR A 156 28.41 34.61 -18.40
N VAL A 157 29.01 35.62 -19.02
CA VAL A 157 30.46 35.77 -19.15
C VAL A 157 31.03 36.48 -17.92
N GLY A 158 32.27 36.13 -17.51
CA GLY A 158 32.99 36.79 -16.42
C GLY A 158 32.75 36.25 -15.00
N LEU A 159 31.72 35.41 -14.78
CA LEU A 159 31.39 34.88 -13.44
C LEU A 159 32.11 33.57 -13.07
N LYS A 160 32.75 32.93 -14.05
CA LYS A 160 33.38 31.59 -13.93
C LYS A 160 34.45 31.51 -12.84
N SER A 161 35.26 32.56 -12.67
CA SER A 161 36.28 32.61 -11.63
C SER A 161 35.66 32.63 -10.22
N ASN A 162 34.64 33.48 -10.02
CA ASN A 162 33.92 33.56 -8.75
C ASN A 162 33.17 32.26 -8.44
N PHE A 163 32.56 31.64 -9.45
CA PHE A 163 31.94 30.32 -9.33
C PHE A 163 32.91 29.27 -8.81
N ASN A 164 34.07 29.12 -9.47
CA ASN A 164 35.07 28.13 -9.05
C ASN A 164 35.56 28.39 -7.63
N LYS A 165 35.74 29.67 -7.25
CA LYS A 165 36.15 30.05 -5.91
C LYS A 165 35.10 29.62 -4.87
N VAL A 166 33.83 29.99 -5.06
CA VAL A 166 32.74 29.61 -4.13
C VAL A 166 32.58 28.10 -4.08
N TRP A 167 32.61 27.42 -5.23
CA TRP A 167 32.52 25.96 -5.30
C TRP A 167 33.65 25.27 -4.52
N SER A 168 34.89 25.76 -4.65
CA SER A 168 36.03 25.23 -3.89
C SER A 168 35.91 25.47 -2.38
N CYS A 169 35.21 26.52 -1.96
CA CYS A 169 34.94 26.79 -0.55
C CYS A 169 33.88 25.82 0.01
N LEU A 170 32.83 25.52 -0.76
CA LEU A 170 31.77 24.59 -0.37
C LEU A 170 32.27 23.15 -0.18
N GLN A 171 33.35 22.76 -0.88
CA GLN A 171 33.96 21.43 -0.75
C GLN A 171 34.87 21.27 0.47
N LYS A 172 35.14 22.35 1.23
CA LYS A 172 36.01 22.31 2.41
C LYS A 172 35.17 22.18 3.68
N GLU A 173 35.38 21.12 4.46
CA GLU A 173 34.64 20.85 5.72
C GLU A 173 34.73 21.96 6.77
N GLN A 174 35.75 22.84 6.70
CA GLN A 174 36.02 23.88 7.68
C GLN A 174 35.29 25.21 7.42
N VAL A 175 34.48 25.32 6.36
CA VAL A 175 33.77 26.56 6.00
C VAL A 175 32.33 26.51 6.50
N GLY A 176 31.99 27.34 7.50
CA GLY A 176 30.62 27.42 8.03
C GLY A 176 29.67 28.32 7.24
N ILE A 177 30.12 29.51 6.81
CA ILE A 177 29.27 30.52 6.11
C ILE A 177 30.08 31.18 4.99
N ILE A 178 29.48 31.30 3.79
CA ILE A 178 30.05 32.02 2.65
C ILE A 178 29.17 33.24 2.33
N GLY A 179 29.75 34.45 2.45
CA GLY A 179 29.10 35.69 2.06
C GLY A 179 29.52 36.14 0.65
N ILE A 180 28.55 36.42 -0.22
CA ILE A 180 28.78 37.03 -1.55
C ILE A 180 28.28 38.47 -1.51
N TYR A 181 29.18 39.44 -1.65
CA TYR A 181 28.88 40.88 -1.55
C TYR A 181 29.44 41.66 -2.75
N GLY A 182 28.94 42.88 -2.97
CA GLY A 182 29.35 43.74 -4.08
C GLY A 182 28.22 44.68 -4.52
N LEU A 183 28.54 45.58 -5.46
CA LEU A 183 27.60 46.55 -6.05
C LEU A 183 26.33 45.89 -6.62
N GLY A 184 25.26 46.67 -6.76
CA GLY A 184 24.05 46.25 -7.48
C GLY A 184 24.37 45.89 -8.93
N GLY A 185 23.65 44.91 -9.51
CA GLY A 185 23.80 44.54 -10.93
C GLY A 185 25.00 43.66 -11.29
N VAL A 186 25.94 43.40 -10.37
CA VAL A 186 27.16 42.59 -10.66
C VAL A 186 26.92 41.07 -10.79
N GLY A 187 25.66 40.61 -10.76
CA GLY A 187 25.33 39.19 -10.97
C GLY A 187 25.45 38.27 -9.73
N LYS A 188 25.38 38.80 -8.50
CA LYS A 188 25.44 37.98 -7.26
C LYS A 188 24.35 36.90 -7.21
N THR A 189 23.10 37.28 -7.50
CA THR A 189 21.98 36.34 -7.55
C THR A 189 22.15 35.34 -8.70
N SER A 190 22.69 35.78 -9.84
CA SER A 190 23.01 34.91 -10.97
C SER A 190 24.08 33.86 -10.61
N LEU A 191 25.09 34.26 -9.82
CA LEU A 191 26.11 33.33 -9.29
C LEU A 191 25.48 32.27 -8.38
N LEU A 192 24.58 32.68 -7.47
CA LEU A 192 23.85 31.76 -6.60
C LEU A 192 22.96 30.80 -7.39
N ASN A 193 22.28 31.27 -8.44
CA ASN A 193 21.49 30.40 -9.32
C ASN A 193 22.37 29.33 -9.98
N GLN A 194 23.56 29.68 -10.47
CA GLN A 194 24.48 28.69 -11.07
C GLN A 194 24.97 27.66 -10.06
N ILE A 195 25.27 28.08 -8.82
CA ILE A 195 25.69 27.16 -7.77
C ILE A 195 24.56 26.18 -7.44
N ASN A 196 23.34 26.70 -7.28
CA ASN A 196 22.14 25.90 -7.08
C ASN A 196 21.94 24.88 -8.21
N ASN A 197 22.07 25.31 -9.47
CA ASN A 197 21.89 24.40 -10.61
C ASN A 197 23.00 23.35 -10.68
N LYS A 198 24.24 23.69 -10.29
CA LYS A 198 25.28 22.66 -10.19
C LYS A 198 24.96 21.62 -9.13
N PHE A 199 24.36 22.01 -8.01
CA PHE A 199 23.83 21.04 -7.05
C PHE A 199 22.70 20.21 -7.69
N HIS A 200 21.74 20.82 -8.38
CA HIS A 200 20.69 20.08 -9.10
C HIS A 200 21.25 19.02 -10.08
N ASP A 201 22.29 19.38 -10.83
CA ASP A 201 22.85 18.54 -11.89
C ASP A 201 23.86 17.48 -11.40
N THR A 202 24.24 17.50 -10.12
CA THR A 202 25.25 16.59 -9.57
C THR A 202 24.72 15.78 -8.39
N THR A 203 25.16 14.53 -8.25
CA THR A 203 24.87 13.74 -7.05
C THR A 203 25.68 14.26 -5.87
N HIS A 204 25.03 14.58 -4.77
CA HIS A 204 25.68 15.13 -3.58
C HIS A 204 24.89 14.81 -2.29
N ASP A 205 25.58 14.83 -1.16
CA ASP A 205 24.98 14.53 0.16
C ASP A 205 24.46 15.78 0.90
N TYR A 206 24.47 16.95 0.23
CA TYR A 206 24.00 18.21 0.80
C TYR A 206 22.49 18.39 0.68
N HIS A 207 21.87 18.96 1.71
CA HIS A 207 20.54 19.56 1.64
C HIS A 207 20.65 21.00 1.12
N VAL A 208 20.04 21.30 -0.02
CA VAL A 208 20.08 22.64 -0.63
C VAL A 208 18.72 23.31 -0.49
N ILE A 209 18.69 24.43 0.25
CA ILE A 209 17.49 25.23 0.49
C ILE A 209 17.71 26.63 -0.08
N TRP A 210 16.77 27.09 -0.92
CA TRP A 210 16.75 28.47 -1.40
C TRP A 210 15.74 29.30 -0.60
N ALA A 211 16.20 30.38 0.01
CA ALA A 211 15.35 31.35 0.69
C ALA A 211 15.65 32.76 0.19
N VAL A 212 14.61 33.59 0.06
CA VAL A 212 14.74 35.01 -0.23
C VAL A 212 14.49 35.77 1.06
N ALA A 213 15.45 36.58 1.49
CA ALA A 213 15.24 37.50 2.59
C ALA A 213 14.61 38.79 2.05
N SER A 214 13.33 39.04 2.36
CA SER A 214 12.69 40.35 2.15
C SER A 214 12.98 41.26 3.34
N GLN A 215 13.27 42.54 3.09
CA GLN A 215 13.31 43.55 4.15
C GLN A 215 11.92 44.14 4.34
N ASP A 216 11.09 43.51 5.18
CA ASP A 216 9.91 44.18 5.72
C ASP A 216 10.30 44.91 7.01
N ARG A 217 10.72 46.16 6.87
CA ARG A 217 10.77 47.11 8.00
C ARG A 217 10.22 48.46 7.56
N PRO A 218 9.13 48.98 8.15
CA PRO A 218 8.91 50.40 8.14
C PRO A 218 10.02 51.02 9.00
N ILE A 219 10.85 51.86 8.37
CA ILE A 219 11.72 52.76 9.11
C ILE A 219 10.77 53.79 9.73
N GLU A 220 10.34 53.55 10.97
CA GLU A 220 9.73 54.62 11.78
C GLU A 220 10.81 55.70 11.96
N ARG A 221 10.47 56.90 11.49
CA ARG A 221 11.27 58.12 11.65
C ARG A 221 10.99 58.77 12.99
#